data_AF-A0A7Z6X6I5-F1
#
_entry.id   AF-A0A7Z6X6I5-F1
#
_cell.length_a   1.000
_cell.length_b   1.000
_cell.length_c   1.000
_cell.angle_alpha   90.00
_cell.angle_beta   90.00
_cell.angle_gamma   90.00
#
_symmetry.space_group_name_H-M   'P 1'
#
loop_
_entity.id
_entity.type
_entity.pdbx_description
1 polymer ?
#
loop_
_entity_poly.entity_id
_entity_poly.type
_entity_poly.pdbx_seq_one_letter_code
_entity_poly.pdbx_strand_id
1 'polypeptide(L)'
;MRLEELYTPNHIDRLKTLSFLRSVAFFDGFNASFEYKDLFSVLENIAQFDYEKKPYKDDLYFLCQFVEPALKAIFDNLNTNICREHLKMPLEKIREFDAKCVLYLAKRPGRSLKEKLYDNKVLSVKRYVNVNTHENRFLKRFVKELLKTIHRREIEFQEVFEKLISSIKTFLKSEVAQQIDEKQMIIPNNLLHFHKHYKRIFKAHNWPNDDMEPQMSLEQIFYLEYRNNMGVKQYKLGDGDLNEIFQLIDKADNRMFNYSVPENSKDMAKALITNINSNILLKNQVLQDEADAYITQKEVRALQLEVMKLKKEVAKLKQH
;
A
#
# COMPACT_ATOMS: atom_id res chain seq x y z
N MET A 1 6.51 5.42 9.26
CA MET A 1 6.05 6.61 8.49
C MET A 1 4.60 6.37 8.12
N ARG A 2 3.70 7.37 8.22
CA ARG A 2 2.32 7.16 7.76
C ARG A 2 2.30 7.18 6.22
N LEU A 3 1.51 6.31 5.58
CA LEU A 3 1.32 6.29 4.11
C LEU A 3 1.02 7.69 3.52
N GLU A 4 0.41 8.54 4.33
CA GLU A 4 0.07 9.93 4.03
C GLU A 4 1.29 10.83 3.76
N GLU A 5 2.42 10.57 4.41
CA GLU A 5 3.65 11.36 4.28
C GLU A 5 4.46 10.93 3.05
N LEU A 6 4.37 9.65 2.67
CA LEU A 6 5.11 9.05 1.55
C LEU A 6 4.79 9.67 0.19
N TYR A 7 3.55 10.12 -0.01
CA TYR A 7 3.09 10.68 -1.29
C TYR A 7 3.25 12.20 -1.41
N THR A 8 3.94 12.82 -0.46
CA THR A 8 4.30 14.24 -0.56
C THR A 8 5.48 14.44 -1.53
N PRO A 9 5.58 15.60 -2.22
CA PRO A 9 6.65 15.84 -3.21
C PRO A 9 8.07 15.64 -2.68
N ASN A 10 8.29 15.81 -1.37
CA ASN A 10 9.58 15.65 -0.71
C ASN A 10 10.08 14.20 -0.63
N HIS A 11 9.28 13.21 -1.04
CA HIS A 11 9.61 11.79 -0.96
C HIS A 11 9.63 11.09 -2.32
N ILE A 12 9.78 11.83 -3.42
CA ILE A 12 9.80 11.27 -4.78
C ILE A 12 10.91 10.23 -4.97
N ASP A 13 12.08 10.42 -4.35
CA ASP A 13 13.20 9.47 -4.42
C ASP A 13 12.86 8.15 -3.69
N ARG A 14 12.04 8.21 -2.63
CA ARG A 14 11.54 7.00 -1.97
C ARG A 14 10.55 6.25 -2.85
N LEU A 15 9.67 6.95 -3.56
CA LEU A 15 8.74 6.33 -4.51
C LEU A 15 9.48 5.69 -5.69
N LYS A 16 10.52 6.36 -6.22
CA LYS A 16 11.44 5.79 -7.23
C LYS A 16 12.08 4.50 -6.73
N THR A 17 12.60 4.53 -5.50
CA THR A 17 13.25 3.37 -4.85
C THR A 17 12.26 2.21 -4.66
N LEU A 18 11.07 2.48 -4.14
CA LEU A 18 10.03 1.46 -3.98
C LEU A 18 9.60 0.89 -5.33
N SER A 19 9.41 1.75 -6.35
CA SER A 19 9.07 1.31 -7.70
C SER A 19 10.14 0.44 -8.34
N PHE A 20 11.42 0.73 -8.09
CA PHE A 20 12.53 -0.11 -8.52
C PHE A 20 12.52 -1.46 -7.78
N LEU A 21 12.38 -1.45 -6.46
CA LEU A 21 12.35 -2.69 -5.68
C LEU A 21 11.19 -3.61 -6.11
N ARG A 22 10.04 -3.03 -6.47
CA ARG A 22 8.90 -3.79 -6.97
C ARG A 22 9.00 -4.15 -8.46
N SER A 23 9.77 -3.44 -9.27
CA SER A 23 10.00 -3.86 -10.66
C SER A 23 10.95 -5.05 -10.74
N VAL A 24 11.86 -5.18 -9.78
CA VAL A 24 12.77 -6.32 -9.64
C VAL A 24 12.06 -7.57 -9.12
N ALA A 25 10.99 -7.40 -8.34
CA ALA A 25 10.20 -8.51 -7.82
C ALA A 25 9.02 -8.86 -8.73
N PHE A 26 8.63 -10.14 -8.77
CA PHE A 26 7.43 -10.59 -9.45
C PHE A 26 6.24 -10.59 -8.50
N PHE A 27 5.19 -9.90 -8.89
CA PHE A 27 3.96 -9.85 -8.12
C PHE A 27 3.10 -11.11 -8.36
N ASP A 28 2.93 -11.94 -7.34
CA ASP A 28 1.92 -13.00 -7.37
C ASP A 28 0.54 -12.40 -7.08
N GLY A 29 -0.26 -12.26 -8.13
CA GLY A 29 -1.64 -11.78 -8.06
C GLY A 29 -2.61 -12.72 -7.33
N PHE A 30 -2.21 -13.94 -6.99
CA PHE A 30 -2.99 -14.90 -6.20
C PHE A 30 -2.67 -14.78 -4.70
N ASN A 31 -1.39 -14.91 -4.33
CA ASN A 31 -0.96 -14.82 -2.94
C ASN A 31 -0.69 -13.40 -2.47
N ALA A 32 -0.82 -12.40 -3.33
CA ALA A 32 -0.62 -11.03 -2.90
C ALA A 32 0.77 -10.88 -2.23
N SER A 33 1.80 -11.40 -2.89
CA SER A 33 3.17 -11.46 -2.40
C SER A 33 4.15 -11.15 -3.52
N PHE A 34 5.33 -10.70 -3.15
CA PHE A 34 6.42 -10.48 -4.08
C PHE A 34 7.38 -11.67 -4.01
N GLU A 35 7.61 -12.30 -5.16
CA GLU A 35 8.53 -13.42 -5.32
C GLU A 35 9.67 -13.03 -6.26
N TYR A 36 10.87 -13.50 -5.97
CA TYR A 36 12.02 -13.35 -6.87
C TYR A 36 12.17 -14.66 -7.64
N LYS A 37 11.97 -14.63 -8.97
CA LYS A 37 11.98 -15.84 -9.80
C LYS A 37 13.40 -16.37 -9.99
N ASP A 38 14.22 -15.60 -10.69
CA ASP A 38 15.59 -15.92 -11.05
C ASP A 38 16.39 -14.63 -11.27
N LEU A 39 17.72 -14.75 -11.21
CA LEU A 39 18.61 -13.60 -11.23
C LEU A 39 18.76 -12.97 -12.61
N PHE A 40 18.60 -13.72 -13.71
CA PHE A 40 18.64 -13.13 -15.04
C PHE A 40 17.43 -12.23 -15.26
N SER A 41 16.23 -12.69 -14.87
CA SER A 41 15.02 -11.86 -14.86
C SER A 41 15.18 -10.60 -14.00
N VAL A 42 15.79 -10.72 -12.82
CA VAL A 42 16.10 -9.58 -11.95
C VAL A 42 17.03 -8.59 -12.65
N LEU A 43 18.13 -9.06 -13.25
CA LEU A 43 19.11 -8.21 -13.93
C LEU A 43 18.53 -7.55 -15.18
N GLU A 44 17.70 -8.25 -15.95
CA GLU A 44 16.96 -7.68 -17.08
C GLU A 44 16.01 -6.58 -16.63
N ASN A 45 15.25 -6.81 -15.55
CA ASN A 45 14.35 -5.81 -14.99
C ASN A 45 15.10 -4.57 -14.48
N ILE A 46 16.28 -4.75 -13.89
CA ILE A 46 17.16 -3.65 -13.47
C ILE A 46 17.62 -2.85 -14.70
N ALA A 47 18.12 -3.53 -15.74
CA ALA A 47 18.63 -2.90 -16.95
C ALA A 47 17.54 -2.14 -17.74
N GLN A 48 16.29 -2.59 -17.66
CA GLN A 48 15.15 -1.97 -18.35
C GLN A 48 14.40 -0.94 -17.49
N PHE A 49 14.77 -0.74 -16.22
CA PHE A 49 14.05 0.17 -15.34
C PHE A 49 14.36 1.64 -15.68
N ASP A 50 13.31 2.39 -15.97
CA ASP A 50 13.39 3.82 -16.25
C ASP A 50 12.92 4.63 -15.02
N TYR A 51 13.85 5.34 -14.40
CA TYR A 51 13.61 6.15 -13.20
C TYR A 51 12.75 7.38 -13.45
N GLU A 52 12.59 7.82 -14.70
CA GLU A 52 11.78 8.99 -15.07
C GLU A 52 10.38 8.59 -15.55
N LYS A 53 10.15 7.30 -15.77
CA LYS A 53 8.86 6.79 -16.27
C LYS A 53 7.83 6.66 -15.15
N LYS A 54 6.82 7.52 -15.21
CA LYS A 54 5.64 7.48 -14.35
C LYS A 54 4.51 6.57 -14.90
N PRO A 55 3.57 6.13 -14.04
CA PRO A 55 3.56 6.29 -12.59
C PRO A 55 4.50 5.28 -11.89
N TYR A 56 5.02 5.68 -10.73
CA TYR A 56 5.86 4.80 -9.90
C TYR A 56 5.03 3.62 -9.35
N LYS A 57 5.52 2.39 -9.54
CA LYS A 57 4.82 1.15 -9.20
C LYS A 57 5.21 0.66 -7.80
N ASP A 58 4.60 1.23 -6.78
CA ASP A 58 4.76 0.85 -5.38
C ASP A 58 3.65 -0.12 -4.91
N ASP A 59 3.59 -0.37 -3.60
CA ASP A 59 2.61 -1.28 -3.00
C ASP A 59 1.17 -0.89 -3.31
N LEU A 60 0.85 0.40 -3.38
CA LEU A 60 -0.48 0.88 -3.74
C LEU A 60 -0.83 0.53 -5.19
N TYR A 61 0.13 0.62 -6.12
CA TYR A 61 -0.07 0.21 -7.51
C TYR A 61 -0.50 -1.26 -7.61
N PHE A 62 0.25 -2.14 -6.96
CA PHE A 62 -0.03 -3.57 -6.99
C PHE A 62 -1.28 -3.94 -6.18
N LEU A 63 -1.56 -3.23 -5.08
CA LEU A 63 -2.80 -3.35 -4.34
C LEU A 63 -4.00 -3.00 -5.21
N CYS A 64 -3.95 -1.89 -5.96
CA CYS A 64 -5.01 -1.51 -6.90
C CYS A 64 -5.24 -2.58 -7.97
N GLN A 65 -4.17 -3.10 -8.59
CA GLN A 65 -4.27 -4.20 -9.56
C GLN A 65 -4.87 -5.47 -8.93
N PHE A 66 -4.51 -5.76 -7.68
CA PHE A 66 -4.99 -6.93 -6.96
C PHE A 66 -6.48 -6.80 -6.62
N VAL A 67 -6.95 -5.65 -6.15
CA VAL A 67 -8.35 -5.52 -5.71
C VAL A 67 -9.33 -5.27 -6.85
N GLU A 68 -8.89 -4.70 -7.98
CA GLU A 68 -9.77 -4.31 -9.08
C GLU A 68 -10.71 -5.44 -9.56
N PRO A 69 -10.25 -6.67 -9.86
CA PRO A 69 -11.14 -7.74 -10.28
C PRO A 69 -12.13 -8.18 -9.19
N ALA A 70 -11.74 -8.12 -7.92
CA ALA A 70 -12.63 -8.48 -6.81
C ALA A 70 -13.68 -7.40 -6.56
N LEU A 71 -13.31 -6.13 -6.63
CA LEU A 71 -14.24 -5.02 -6.49
C LEU A 71 -15.29 -5.04 -7.59
N LYS A 72 -14.88 -5.27 -8.85
CA LYS A 72 -15.82 -5.40 -9.97
C LYS A 72 -16.86 -6.49 -9.71
N ALA A 73 -16.41 -7.69 -9.33
CA ALA A 73 -17.31 -8.81 -9.03
C ALA A 73 -18.25 -8.53 -7.84
N ILE A 74 -17.77 -7.85 -6.80
CA ILE A 74 -18.58 -7.51 -5.62
C ILE A 74 -19.59 -6.40 -5.94
N PHE A 75 -19.22 -5.40 -6.74
CA PHE A 75 -20.14 -4.33 -7.13
C PHE A 75 -21.29 -4.84 -7.99
N ASP A 76 -21.03 -5.83 -8.84
CA ASP A 76 -22.06 -6.49 -9.64
C ASP A 76 -22.99 -7.37 -8.77
N ASN A 77 -22.44 -8.01 -7.72
CA ASN A 77 -23.19 -8.93 -6.85
C ASN A 77 -22.79 -8.76 -5.38
N LEU A 78 -23.38 -7.77 -4.70
CA LEU A 78 -23.17 -7.55 -3.27
C LEU A 78 -23.72 -8.71 -2.43
N ASN A 79 -23.05 -9.00 -1.31
CA ASN A 79 -23.57 -9.95 -0.35
C ASN A 79 -24.90 -9.44 0.24
N THR A 80 -25.91 -10.30 0.32
CA THR A 80 -27.22 -9.94 0.87
C THR A 80 -27.72 -11.00 1.83
N ASN A 81 -28.43 -10.55 2.86
CA ASN A 81 -29.09 -11.44 3.82
C ASN A 81 -30.60 -11.28 3.69
N ILE A 82 -31.33 -12.40 3.67
CA ILE A 82 -32.79 -12.36 3.73
C ILE A 82 -33.19 -12.19 5.20
N CYS A 83 -33.65 -10.99 5.54
CA CYS A 83 -34.17 -10.71 6.88
C CYS A 83 -35.67 -10.98 6.94
N ARG A 84 -36.13 -11.42 8.11
CA ARG A 84 -37.55 -11.61 8.43
C ARG A 84 -37.96 -10.63 9.52
N GLU A 85 -39.04 -9.90 9.29
CA GLU A 85 -39.61 -8.98 10.27
C GLU A 85 -41.11 -9.24 10.42
N HIS A 86 -41.61 -9.15 11.65
CA HIS A 86 -43.02 -9.28 11.96
C HIS A 86 -43.69 -7.92 11.96
N LEU A 87 -44.49 -7.64 10.92
CA LEU A 87 -45.18 -6.36 10.75
C LEU A 87 -46.69 -6.55 10.75
N LYS A 88 -47.42 -5.59 11.30
CA LYS A 88 -48.88 -5.55 11.17
C LYS A 88 -49.23 -5.05 9.78
N MET A 89 -49.92 -5.86 8.99
CA MET A 89 -50.31 -5.50 7.63
C MET A 89 -51.74 -5.94 7.30
N PRO A 90 -52.38 -5.29 6.33
CA PRO A 90 -53.69 -5.71 5.84
C PRO A 90 -53.67 -7.15 5.33
N LEU A 91 -54.78 -7.88 5.50
CA LEU A 91 -54.93 -9.27 5.06
C LEU A 91 -54.52 -9.50 3.60
N GLU A 92 -54.83 -8.54 2.72
CA GLU A 92 -54.54 -8.58 1.29
C GLU A 92 -53.04 -8.59 0.95
N LYS A 93 -52.19 -8.08 1.84
CA LYS A 93 -50.73 -7.94 1.60
C LYS A 93 -49.91 -9.09 2.20
N ILE A 94 -50.58 -10.06 2.80
CA ILE A 94 -49.95 -11.17 3.51
C ILE A 94 -49.41 -12.18 2.53
N ARG A 95 -48.17 -12.62 2.76
CA ARG A 95 -47.52 -13.68 1.98
C ARG A 95 -47.10 -14.88 2.82
N GLU A 96 -46.77 -14.67 4.09
CA GLU A 96 -46.26 -15.71 4.99
C GLU A 96 -46.81 -15.54 6.42
N PHE A 97 -47.20 -16.67 7.02
CA PHE A 97 -47.67 -16.78 8.40
C PHE A 97 -46.80 -17.79 9.17
N ASP A 98 -46.38 -17.45 10.37
CA ASP A 98 -45.63 -18.37 11.25
C ASP A 98 -46.34 -18.59 12.59
N ALA A 99 -45.78 -19.46 13.43
CA ALA A 99 -46.32 -19.77 14.75
C ALA A 99 -46.45 -18.51 15.65
N LYS A 100 -45.57 -17.51 15.49
CA LYS A 100 -45.61 -16.27 16.25
C LYS A 100 -46.79 -15.38 15.81
N CYS A 101 -47.08 -15.36 14.52
CA CYS A 101 -48.29 -14.72 13.97
C CYS A 101 -49.57 -15.37 14.51
N VAL A 102 -49.61 -16.70 14.57
CA VAL A 102 -50.76 -17.45 15.13
C VAL A 102 -50.93 -17.17 16.63
N LEU A 103 -49.84 -17.21 17.40
CA LEU A 103 -49.87 -16.88 18.83
C LEU A 103 -50.30 -15.42 19.08
N TYR A 104 -49.85 -14.48 18.25
CA TYR A 104 -50.29 -13.10 18.30
C TYR A 104 -51.80 -12.97 18.06
N LEU A 105 -52.32 -13.67 17.04
CA LEU A 105 -53.75 -13.69 16.73
C LEU A 105 -54.55 -14.36 17.85
N ALA A 106 -54.04 -15.45 18.43
CA ALA A 106 -54.68 -16.15 19.54
C ALA A 106 -54.89 -15.24 20.76
N LYS A 107 -53.91 -14.37 21.07
CA LYS A 107 -53.95 -13.41 22.18
C LYS A 107 -54.90 -12.23 21.98
N ARG A 108 -55.41 -11.98 20.76
CA ARG A 108 -56.36 -10.89 20.52
C ARG A 108 -57.73 -11.19 21.13
N PRO A 109 -58.41 -10.18 21.70
CA PRO A 109 -59.76 -10.34 22.24
C PRO A 109 -60.76 -10.64 21.11
N GLY A 110 -61.77 -11.47 21.42
CA GLY A 110 -62.77 -11.95 20.47
C GLY A 110 -62.88 -13.48 20.46
N ARG A 111 -64.07 -14.00 20.22
CA ARG A 111 -64.35 -15.45 20.13
C ARG A 111 -64.19 -15.96 18.70
N SER A 112 -64.53 -15.14 17.71
CA SER A 112 -64.42 -15.47 16.28
C SER A 112 -63.20 -14.81 15.61
N LEU A 113 -62.73 -15.38 14.49
CA LEU A 113 -61.65 -14.80 13.69
C LEU A 113 -62.00 -13.38 13.20
N LYS A 114 -63.28 -13.15 12.90
CA LYS A 114 -63.82 -11.86 12.45
C LYS A 114 -63.76 -10.80 13.55
N GLU A 115 -64.06 -11.17 14.80
CA GLU A 115 -63.90 -10.28 15.96
C GLU A 115 -62.43 -9.95 16.23
N LYS A 116 -61.54 -10.96 16.12
CA LYS A 116 -60.09 -10.77 16.34
C LYS A 116 -59.40 -9.92 15.26
N LEU A 117 -60.03 -9.75 14.10
CA LEU A 117 -59.51 -8.99 12.96
C LEU A 117 -60.35 -7.72 12.68
N TYR A 118 -60.88 -7.08 13.73
CA TYR A 118 -61.69 -5.87 13.61
C TYR A 118 -61.00 -4.71 12.87
N ASP A 119 -59.66 -4.63 12.92
CA ASP A 119 -58.84 -3.61 12.28
C ASP A 119 -58.34 -4.03 10.87
N ASN A 120 -58.78 -5.20 10.39
CA ASN A 120 -58.39 -5.83 9.12
C ASN A 120 -56.86 -5.98 8.94
N LYS A 121 -56.10 -5.95 10.04
CA LYS A 121 -54.65 -6.05 10.08
C LYS A 121 -54.24 -7.22 10.95
N VAL A 122 -53.20 -7.94 10.53
CA VAL A 122 -52.64 -9.02 11.32
C VAL A 122 -51.12 -8.95 11.30
N LEU A 123 -50.49 -9.51 12.33
CA LEU A 123 -49.05 -9.69 12.35
C LEU A 123 -48.68 -10.75 11.30
N SER A 124 -47.84 -10.40 10.35
CA SER A 124 -47.37 -11.27 9.27
C SER A 124 -45.86 -11.18 9.15
N VAL A 125 -45.25 -12.22 8.57
CA VAL A 125 -43.82 -12.20 8.24
C VAL A 125 -43.62 -11.44 6.94
N LYS A 126 -42.79 -10.39 6.95
CA LYS A 126 -42.27 -9.72 5.77
C LYS A 126 -40.81 -10.11 5.60
N ARG A 127 -40.49 -10.73 4.47
CA ARG A 127 -39.10 -10.92 4.05
C ARG A 127 -38.63 -9.71 3.25
N TYR A 128 -37.43 -9.24 3.52
CA TYR A 128 -36.76 -8.24 2.70
C TYR A 128 -35.29 -8.58 2.58
N VAL A 129 -34.70 -8.15 1.46
CA VAL A 129 -33.28 -8.30 1.19
C VAL A 129 -32.56 -7.18 1.91
N ASN A 130 -31.64 -7.53 2.81
CA ASN A 130 -30.80 -6.59 3.52
C ASN A 130 -29.39 -6.60 2.93
N VAL A 131 -28.96 -5.46 2.42
CA VAL A 131 -27.62 -5.23 1.88
C VAL A 131 -26.64 -4.72 2.95
N ASN A 132 -27.11 -4.33 4.12
CA ASN A 132 -26.28 -3.78 5.20
C ASN A 132 -25.61 -4.88 6.04
N THR A 133 -24.87 -5.76 5.38
CA THR A 133 -24.11 -6.87 5.97
C THR A 133 -22.74 -6.40 6.49
N HIS A 134 -22.10 -7.18 7.37
CA HIS A 134 -20.77 -6.82 7.92
C HIS A 134 -19.71 -6.71 6.81
N GLU A 135 -19.78 -7.58 5.81
CA GLU A 135 -18.87 -7.63 4.66
C GLU A 135 -19.01 -6.37 3.79
N ASN A 136 -20.25 -5.92 3.56
CA ASN A 136 -20.52 -4.71 2.78
C ASN A 136 -20.13 -3.43 3.50
N ARG A 137 -20.27 -3.39 4.83
CA ARG A 137 -19.77 -2.27 5.64
C ARG A 137 -18.26 -2.17 5.57
N PHE A 138 -17.57 -3.32 5.70
CA PHE A 138 -16.13 -3.39 5.56
C PHE A 138 -15.67 -2.94 4.17
N LEU A 139 -16.29 -3.46 3.12
CA LEU A 139 -16.04 -3.05 1.73
C LEU A 139 -16.18 -1.53 1.57
N LYS A 140 -17.27 -0.95 2.06
CA LYS A 140 -17.54 0.50 1.94
C LYS A 140 -16.47 1.34 2.64
N ARG A 141 -16.00 0.93 3.83
CA ARG A 141 -14.86 1.57 4.51
C ARG A 141 -13.59 1.46 3.68
N PHE A 142 -13.26 0.23 3.24
CA PHE A 142 -12.06 -0.04 2.46
C PHE A 142 -11.99 0.81 1.19
N VAL A 143 -13.06 0.83 0.38
CA VAL A 143 -13.04 1.57 -0.89
C VAL A 143 -12.99 3.08 -0.68
N LYS A 144 -13.52 3.61 0.43
CA LYS A 144 -13.38 5.02 0.79
C LYS A 144 -11.94 5.37 1.14
N GLU A 145 -11.27 4.56 1.96
CA GLU A 145 -9.87 4.77 2.31
C GLU A 145 -8.96 4.59 1.10
N LEU A 146 -9.18 3.55 0.29
CA LEU A 146 -8.46 3.35 -0.96
C LEU A 146 -8.60 4.57 -1.88
N LEU A 147 -9.82 5.06 -2.07
CA LEU A 147 -10.07 6.22 -2.92
C LEU A 147 -9.36 7.48 -2.39
N LYS A 148 -9.34 7.72 -1.07
CA LYS A 148 -8.60 8.84 -0.47
C LYS A 148 -7.10 8.73 -0.76
N THR A 149 -6.53 7.54 -0.62
CA THR A 149 -5.10 7.30 -0.87
C THR A 149 -4.75 7.49 -2.35
N ILE A 150 -5.59 7.00 -3.26
CA ILE A 150 -5.40 7.18 -4.72
C ILE A 150 -5.39 8.66 -5.11
N HIS A 151 -6.32 9.48 -4.58
CA HIS A 151 -6.36 10.91 -4.91
C HIS A 151 -5.14 11.71 -4.42
N ARG A 152 -4.31 11.14 -3.53
CA ARG A 152 -3.05 11.76 -3.11
C ARG A 152 -1.89 11.46 -4.06
N ARG A 153 -2.07 10.52 -5.00
CA ARG A 153 -1.09 10.22 -6.03
C ARG A 153 -1.16 11.21 -7.17
N GLU A 154 -0.06 11.27 -7.91
CA GLU A 154 0.09 11.99 -9.16
C GLU A 154 -0.99 11.61 -10.20
N ILE A 155 -1.25 12.51 -11.15
CA ILE A 155 -2.34 12.38 -12.12
C ILE A 155 -2.12 11.13 -12.99
N GLU A 156 -0.88 10.87 -13.38
CA GLU A 156 -0.47 9.71 -14.18
C GLU A 156 -0.85 8.37 -13.51
N PHE A 157 -0.82 8.31 -12.17
CA PHE A 157 -1.31 7.14 -11.42
C PHE A 157 -2.83 7.02 -11.50
N GLN A 158 -3.54 8.14 -11.36
CA GLN A 158 -5.00 8.17 -11.40
C GLN A 158 -5.52 7.80 -12.79
N GLU A 159 -4.81 8.19 -13.87
CA GLU A 159 -5.12 7.81 -15.24
C GLU A 159 -5.02 6.30 -15.47
N VAL A 160 -3.97 5.65 -14.93
CA VAL A 160 -3.83 4.18 -15.05
C VAL A 160 -5.00 3.44 -14.39
N PHE A 161 -5.51 3.95 -13.26
CA PHE A 161 -6.61 3.33 -12.51
C PHE A 161 -7.96 4.05 -12.69
N GLU A 162 -8.15 4.80 -13.78
CA GLU A 162 -9.35 5.60 -13.99
C GLU A 162 -10.63 4.76 -13.92
N LYS A 163 -10.62 3.57 -14.54
CA LYS A 163 -11.76 2.64 -14.53
C LYS A 163 -12.12 2.21 -13.11
N LEU A 164 -11.12 1.82 -12.30
CA LEU A 164 -11.30 1.45 -10.91
C LEU A 164 -11.86 2.61 -10.09
N ILE A 165 -11.30 3.81 -10.24
CA ILE A 165 -11.75 5.03 -9.56
C ILE A 165 -13.21 5.33 -9.92
N SER A 166 -13.56 5.23 -11.21
CA SER A 166 -14.92 5.45 -11.70
C SER A 166 -15.91 4.43 -11.14
N SER A 167 -15.55 3.14 -11.11
CA SER A 167 -16.37 2.08 -10.52
C SER A 167 -16.60 2.32 -9.02
N ILE A 168 -15.56 2.70 -8.26
CA ILE A 168 -15.69 3.02 -6.84
C ILE A 168 -16.60 4.24 -6.63
N LYS A 169 -16.41 5.32 -7.40
CA LYS A 169 -17.23 6.54 -7.31
C LYS A 169 -18.70 6.24 -7.65
N THR A 170 -18.95 5.43 -8.67
CA THR A 170 -20.29 5.02 -9.08
C THR A 170 -20.96 4.18 -7.99
N PHE A 171 -20.26 3.19 -7.44
CA PHE A 171 -20.74 2.39 -6.32
C PHE A 171 -21.10 3.27 -5.12
N LEU A 172 -20.21 4.17 -4.68
CA LEU A 172 -20.44 5.03 -3.52
C LEU A 172 -21.63 5.99 -3.67
N LYS A 173 -21.99 6.36 -4.90
CA LYS A 173 -23.16 7.19 -5.20
C LYS A 173 -24.47 6.39 -5.32
N SER A 174 -24.40 5.07 -5.50
CA SER A 174 -25.58 4.22 -5.70
C SER A 174 -26.50 4.20 -4.47
N GLU A 175 -27.79 4.01 -4.71
CA GLU A 175 -28.79 3.85 -3.64
C GLU A 175 -28.48 2.66 -2.72
N VAL A 176 -27.92 1.59 -3.28
CA VAL A 176 -27.52 0.39 -2.54
C VAL A 176 -26.40 0.72 -1.55
N ALA A 177 -25.40 1.52 -1.96
CA ALA A 177 -24.34 1.96 -1.06
C ALA A 177 -24.86 2.88 0.04
N GLN A 178 -25.90 3.68 -0.21
CA GLN A 178 -26.50 4.53 0.82
C GLN A 178 -27.18 3.74 1.94
N GLN A 179 -27.71 2.55 1.63
CA GLN A 179 -28.32 1.63 2.61
C GLN A 179 -27.29 0.93 3.51
N ILE A 180 -26.00 0.95 3.15
CA ILE A 180 -24.92 0.34 3.94
C ILE A 180 -24.42 1.36 4.97
N ASP A 181 -24.61 1.06 6.26
CA ASP A 181 -24.12 1.88 7.36
C ASP A 181 -22.68 1.51 7.72
N GLU A 182 -21.74 2.29 7.19
CA GLU A 182 -20.32 2.11 7.45
C GLU A 182 -19.93 2.39 8.90
N LYS A 183 -20.70 3.13 9.70
CA LYS A 183 -20.31 3.46 11.09
C LYS A 183 -20.67 2.35 12.07
N GLN A 184 -21.62 1.50 11.69
CA GLN A 184 -22.04 0.38 12.51
C GLN A 184 -20.88 -0.60 12.74
N MET A 185 -20.86 -1.24 13.91
CA MET A 185 -19.81 -2.20 14.29
C MET A 185 -19.70 -3.34 13.26
N ILE A 186 -18.46 -3.67 12.91
CA ILE A 186 -18.11 -4.81 12.07
C ILE A 186 -17.66 -5.92 13.01
N ILE A 187 -18.46 -6.98 13.11
CA ILE A 187 -18.09 -8.17 13.86
C ILE A 187 -17.37 -9.10 12.88
N PRO A 188 -16.17 -9.61 13.21
CA PRO A 188 -15.48 -10.58 12.36
C PRO A 188 -16.39 -11.78 12.11
N ASN A 189 -16.66 -12.06 10.83
CA ASN A 189 -17.48 -13.17 10.40
C ASN A 189 -16.64 -14.03 9.45
N ASN A 190 -16.82 -15.35 9.50
CA ASN A 190 -16.10 -16.32 8.68
C ASN A 190 -16.20 -16.03 7.17
N LEU A 191 -17.28 -15.38 6.73
CA LEU A 191 -17.48 -14.95 5.33
C LEU A 191 -16.38 -14.02 4.79
N LEU A 192 -15.79 -13.16 5.64
CA LEU A 192 -14.63 -12.34 5.24
C LEU A 192 -13.40 -13.20 4.91
N HIS A 193 -13.28 -14.38 5.51
CA HIS A 193 -12.13 -15.28 5.33
C HIS A 193 -12.35 -16.32 4.22
N PHE A 194 -13.59 -16.70 3.91
CA PHE A 194 -13.90 -17.78 2.98
C PHE A 194 -14.50 -17.33 1.64
N HIS A 195 -15.12 -16.14 1.56
CA HIS A 195 -15.70 -15.69 0.30
C HIS A 195 -14.61 -15.25 -0.68
N LYS A 196 -14.61 -15.82 -1.89
CA LYS A 196 -13.58 -15.62 -2.94
C LYS A 196 -13.16 -14.16 -3.11
N HIS A 197 -14.14 -13.25 -3.24
CA HIS A 197 -13.86 -11.82 -3.46
C HIS A 197 -13.63 -11.02 -2.15
N TYR A 198 -14.45 -11.16 -1.11
CA TYR A 198 -14.24 -10.43 0.15
C TYR A 198 -12.95 -10.83 0.87
N LYS A 199 -12.51 -12.10 0.78
CA LYS A 199 -11.19 -12.53 1.28
C LYS A 199 -10.06 -11.75 0.64
N ARG A 200 -10.17 -11.47 -0.66
CA ARG A 200 -9.18 -10.68 -1.40
C ARG A 200 -9.12 -9.25 -0.90
N ILE A 201 -10.28 -8.63 -0.64
CA ILE A 201 -10.38 -7.27 -0.09
C ILE A 201 -9.86 -7.23 1.36
N PHE A 202 -10.18 -8.22 2.17
CA PHE A 202 -9.71 -8.34 3.55
C PHE A 202 -8.18 -8.47 3.60
N LYS A 203 -7.61 -9.32 2.73
CA LYS A 203 -6.16 -9.45 2.59
C LYS A 203 -5.52 -8.13 2.15
N ALA A 204 -6.11 -7.43 1.18
CA ALA A 204 -5.61 -6.12 0.74
C ALA A 204 -5.67 -5.05 1.82
N HIS A 205 -6.67 -5.09 2.71
CA HIS A 205 -6.75 -4.16 3.83
C HIS A 205 -5.67 -4.40 4.89
N ASN A 206 -5.31 -5.66 5.12
CA ASN A 206 -4.25 -6.03 6.06
C ASN A 206 -2.86 -6.01 5.43
N TRP A 207 -2.76 -5.96 4.10
CA TRP A 207 -1.50 -5.84 3.37
C TRP A 207 -0.55 -4.79 3.96
N PRO A 208 -1.00 -3.55 4.22
CA PRO A 208 -0.13 -2.52 4.76
C PRO A 208 0.21 -2.74 6.23
N ASN A 209 -0.16 -3.85 6.85
CA ASN A 209 0.17 -4.20 8.24
C ASN A 209 0.89 -5.57 8.31
N ASP A 210 0.57 -6.53 7.44
CA ASP A 210 1.23 -7.84 7.36
C ASP A 210 2.61 -7.74 6.66
N ASP A 211 2.78 -6.82 5.69
CA ASP A 211 4.07 -6.53 5.03
C ASP A 211 4.76 -5.26 5.56
N MET A 212 4.19 -4.57 6.56
CA MET A 212 4.74 -3.34 7.15
C MET A 212 5.64 -3.53 8.37
N GLU A 213 6.02 -4.76 8.67
CA GLU A 213 7.36 -5.00 9.19
C GLU A 213 8.12 -5.87 8.18
N PRO A 214 8.79 -5.25 7.22
CA PRO A 214 10.12 -5.72 6.89
C PRO A 214 10.86 -5.82 8.23
N GLN A 215 11.17 -7.03 8.71
CA GLN A 215 12.04 -7.21 9.89
C GLN A 215 13.40 -6.50 9.71
N MET A 216 13.69 -6.00 8.51
CA MET A 216 14.57 -4.87 8.24
C MET A 216 13.95 -4.00 7.15
N SER A 217 13.82 -2.68 7.34
CA SER A 217 13.45 -1.79 6.23
C SER A 217 14.46 -1.96 5.09
N LEU A 218 14.04 -1.93 3.82
CA LEU A 218 15.00 -1.97 2.69
C LEU A 218 15.95 -0.75 2.68
N GLU A 219 15.65 0.31 3.44
CA GLU A 219 16.58 1.38 3.82
C GLU A 219 17.77 0.85 4.66
N GLN A 220 17.58 -0.20 5.47
CA GLN A 220 18.63 -0.87 6.25
C GLN A 220 19.43 -1.94 5.48
N ILE A 221 18.95 -2.39 4.31
CA ILE A 221 19.59 -3.50 3.58
C ILE A 221 20.61 -3.00 2.54
N PHE A 222 20.43 -1.81 1.93
CA PHE A 222 21.31 -1.40 0.83
C PHE A 222 21.93 0.01 0.88
N TYR A 223 21.41 0.98 1.65
CA TYR A 223 21.99 2.33 1.69
C TYR A 223 21.69 3.06 3.01
N LEU A 224 22.68 3.17 3.88
CA LEU A 224 22.61 4.04 5.06
C LEU A 224 23.38 5.33 4.82
N GLU A 225 22.65 6.45 4.85
CA GLU A 225 23.22 7.78 4.79
C GLU A 225 23.79 8.17 6.16
N TYR A 226 25.03 8.65 6.17
CA TYR A 226 25.65 9.23 7.36
C TYR A 226 26.49 10.45 6.99
N ARG A 227 26.94 11.22 7.98
CA ARG A 227 27.93 12.28 7.78
C ARG A 227 29.26 11.83 8.36
N ASN A 228 30.34 12.05 7.63
CA ASN A 228 31.67 11.80 8.17
C ASN A 228 32.08 12.90 9.18
N ASN A 229 33.25 12.75 9.77
CA ASN A 229 33.78 13.67 10.78
C ASN A 229 33.98 15.12 10.28
N MET A 230 33.93 15.33 8.95
CA MET A 230 33.99 16.64 8.30
C MET A 230 32.61 17.19 7.92
N GLY A 231 31.53 16.49 8.29
CA GLY A 231 30.16 16.87 7.98
C GLY A 231 29.73 16.59 6.55
N VAL A 232 30.58 15.95 5.73
CA VAL A 232 30.29 15.56 4.34
C VAL A 232 29.36 14.36 4.33
N LYS A 233 28.37 14.38 3.44
CA LYS A 233 27.39 13.30 3.28
C LYS A 233 28.06 12.06 2.67
N GLN A 234 27.79 10.90 3.25
CA GLN A 234 28.40 9.60 2.91
C GLN A 234 27.34 8.49 2.95
N TYR A 235 27.64 7.37 2.31
CA TYR A 235 26.74 6.21 2.22
C TYR A 235 27.45 4.92 2.63
N LYS A 236 26.75 3.95 3.24
CA LYS A 236 27.29 2.61 3.52
C LYS A 236 26.27 1.52 3.22
N LEU A 237 26.77 0.31 2.98
CA LEU A 237 25.96 -0.88 2.76
C LEU A 237 25.56 -1.51 4.12
N GLY A 238 24.34 -1.25 4.59
CA GLY A 238 23.80 -1.85 5.82
C GLY A 238 24.59 -1.59 7.11
N ASP A 239 24.25 -2.32 8.17
CA ASP A 239 24.80 -2.15 9.53
C ASP A 239 25.93 -3.14 9.91
N GLY A 240 26.60 -3.77 8.94
CA GLY A 240 27.72 -4.69 9.19
C GLY A 240 28.87 -4.57 8.18
N ASP A 241 30.02 -5.18 8.49
CA ASP A 241 31.14 -5.30 7.54
C ASP A 241 30.78 -6.26 6.40
N LEU A 242 31.37 -6.06 5.20
CA LEU A 242 31.10 -6.87 4.01
C LEU A 242 31.29 -8.37 4.28
N ASN A 243 32.27 -8.71 5.13
CA ASN A 243 32.53 -10.08 5.56
C ASN A 243 31.40 -10.67 6.42
N GLU A 244 30.80 -9.87 7.29
CA GLU A 244 29.67 -10.30 8.13
C GLU A 244 28.44 -10.55 7.25
N ILE A 245 28.21 -9.70 6.25
CA ILE A 245 27.16 -9.87 5.25
C ILE A 245 27.35 -11.18 4.48
N PHE A 246 28.59 -11.51 4.07
CA PHE A 246 28.88 -12.77 3.37
C PHE A 246 28.70 -14.00 4.25
N GLN A 247 29.08 -13.93 5.53
CA GLN A 247 28.83 -15.01 6.48
C GLN A 247 27.34 -15.28 6.70
N LEU A 248 26.50 -14.24 6.65
CA LEU A 248 25.04 -14.37 6.73
C LEU A 248 24.48 -15.06 5.47
N ILE A 249 24.97 -14.71 4.28
CA ILE A 249 24.59 -15.35 3.02
C ILE A 249 24.98 -16.83 3.02
N ASP A 250 26.15 -17.16 3.54
CA ASP A 250 26.62 -18.54 3.63
C ASP A 250 25.76 -19.39 4.55
N LYS A 251 25.30 -18.80 5.67
CA LYS A 251 24.43 -19.45 6.67
C LYS A 251 22.95 -19.47 6.29
N ALA A 252 22.52 -18.67 5.33
CA ALA A 252 21.13 -18.60 4.91
C ALA A 252 20.68 -19.91 4.22
N ASP A 253 19.42 -20.29 4.46
CA ASP A 253 18.82 -21.52 3.93
C ASP A 253 18.92 -21.53 2.40
N ASN A 254 19.38 -22.64 1.83
CA ASN A 254 19.52 -22.82 0.39
C ASN A 254 18.17 -22.63 -0.35
N ARG A 255 17.03 -22.83 0.32
CA ARG A 255 15.70 -22.54 -0.24
C ARG A 255 15.46 -21.06 -0.54
N MET A 256 16.23 -20.15 0.08
CA MET A 256 16.20 -18.72 -0.23
C MET A 256 16.98 -18.35 -1.50
N PHE A 257 17.72 -19.30 -2.07
CA PHE A 257 18.53 -19.11 -3.26
C PHE A 257 18.09 -20.13 -4.33
N ASN A 258 17.16 -19.72 -5.18
CA ASN A 258 16.51 -20.61 -6.14
C ASN A 258 17.37 -20.84 -7.39
N TYR A 259 18.37 -21.72 -7.28
CA TYR A 259 19.18 -22.23 -8.40
C TYR A 259 19.28 -23.76 -8.33
N SER A 260 19.52 -24.39 -9.48
CA SER A 260 19.81 -25.83 -9.57
C SER A 260 21.09 -26.26 -8.82
N VAL A 261 21.99 -25.30 -8.51
CA VAL A 261 23.16 -25.45 -7.64
C VAL A 261 23.21 -24.26 -6.66
N PRO A 262 22.89 -24.45 -5.37
CA PRO A 262 22.78 -23.37 -4.39
C PRO A 262 24.07 -22.58 -4.11
N GLU A 263 25.25 -23.18 -4.30
CA GLU A 263 26.54 -22.49 -4.11
C GLU A 263 26.75 -21.36 -5.13
N ASN A 264 26.40 -21.60 -6.39
CA ASN A 264 26.53 -20.60 -7.46
C ASN A 264 25.69 -19.35 -7.20
N SER A 265 24.50 -19.51 -6.62
CA SER A 265 23.63 -18.39 -6.26
C SER A 265 24.15 -17.58 -5.09
N LYS A 266 24.81 -18.22 -4.12
CA LYS A 266 25.45 -17.53 -3.00
C LYS A 266 26.65 -16.71 -3.50
N ASP A 267 27.47 -17.28 -4.38
CA ASP A 267 28.61 -16.58 -4.98
C ASP A 267 28.17 -15.38 -5.85
N MET A 268 27.08 -15.52 -6.60
CA MET A 268 26.55 -14.42 -7.41
C MET A 268 25.93 -13.31 -6.57
N ALA A 269 25.27 -13.64 -5.45
CA ALA A 269 24.80 -12.66 -4.47
C ALA A 269 25.97 -11.88 -3.84
N LYS A 270 27.05 -12.58 -3.47
CA LYS A 270 28.29 -11.94 -2.97
C LYS A 270 28.91 -11.01 -4.02
N ALA A 271 28.95 -11.43 -5.29
CA ALA A 271 29.49 -10.62 -6.38
C ALA A 271 28.68 -9.33 -6.62
N LEU A 272 27.35 -9.41 -6.59
CA LEU A 272 26.47 -8.23 -6.70
C LEU A 272 26.66 -7.28 -5.52
N ILE A 273 26.69 -7.80 -4.30
CA ILE A 273 26.92 -7.02 -3.08
C ILE A 273 28.29 -6.33 -3.12
N THR A 274 29.31 -7.03 -3.63
CA THR A 274 30.65 -6.45 -3.84
C THR A 274 30.60 -5.28 -4.81
N ASN A 275 29.89 -5.44 -5.93
CA ASN A 275 29.77 -4.38 -6.93
C ASN A 275 29.01 -3.16 -6.38
N ILE A 276 27.91 -3.39 -5.65
CA ILE A 276 27.16 -2.33 -4.97
C ILE A 276 28.08 -1.59 -3.97
N ASN A 277 28.84 -2.32 -3.15
CA ASN A 277 29.77 -1.71 -2.19
C ASN A 277 30.86 -0.89 -2.89
N SER A 278 31.43 -1.39 -3.99
CA SER A 278 32.43 -0.64 -4.79
C SER A 278 31.84 0.66 -5.36
N ASN A 279 30.60 0.63 -5.86
CA ASN A 279 29.93 1.84 -6.34
C ASN A 279 29.66 2.85 -5.21
N ILE A 280 29.32 2.37 -4.01
CA ILE A 280 29.16 3.21 -2.82
C ILE A 280 30.49 3.88 -2.46
N LEU A 281 31.59 3.12 -2.43
CA LEU A 281 32.92 3.66 -2.16
C LEU A 281 33.34 4.73 -3.17
N LEU A 282 33.10 4.49 -4.46
CA LEU A 282 33.35 5.46 -5.53
C LEU A 282 32.52 6.73 -5.34
N LYS A 283 31.22 6.61 -5.06
CA LYS A 283 30.34 7.76 -4.84
C LYS A 283 30.77 8.58 -3.63
N ASN A 284 31.16 7.91 -2.56
CA ASN A 284 31.68 8.52 -1.33
C ASN A 284 32.97 9.32 -1.59
N GLN A 285 33.85 8.78 -2.42
CA GLN A 285 35.08 9.44 -2.84
C GLN A 285 34.78 10.71 -3.65
N VAL A 286 33.88 10.64 -4.62
CA VAL A 286 33.45 11.82 -5.41
C VAL A 286 32.90 12.92 -4.50
N LEU A 287 32.03 12.57 -3.54
CA LEU A 287 31.47 13.53 -2.59
C LEU A 287 32.53 14.19 -1.70
N GLN A 288 33.58 13.44 -1.37
CA GLN A 288 34.70 13.95 -0.60
C GLN A 288 35.56 14.90 -1.43
N ASP A 289 35.90 14.51 -2.67
CA ASP A 289 36.67 15.33 -3.61
C ASP A 289 35.94 16.65 -3.93
N GLU A 290 34.61 16.61 -4.09
CA GLU A 290 33.78 17.80 -4.29
C GLU A 290 33.82 18.75 -3.08
N ALA A 291 33.76 18.20 -1.86
CA ALA A 291 33.84 18.98 -0.62
C ALA A 291 35.22 19.64 -0.47
N ASP A 292 36.29 18.90 -0.76
CA ASP A 292 37.67 19.38 -0.67
C ASP A 292 37.97 20.45 -1.73
N ALA A 293 37.44 20.28 -2.94
CA ALA A 293 37.51 21.28 -4.00
C ALA A 293 36.78 22.58 -3.60
N TYR A 294 35.61 22.48 -2.96
CA TYR A 294 34.86 23.63 -2.47
C TYR A 294 35.62 24.40 -1.37
N ILE A 295 36.24 23.68 -0.42
CA ILE A 295 37.07 24.28 0.63
C ILE A 295 38.26 25.01 0.00
N THR A 296 38.98 24.35 -0.90
CA THR A 296 40.14 24.93 -1.59
C THR A 296 39.75 26.18 -2.38
N GLN A 297 38.62 26.15 -3.09
CA GLN A 297 38.12 27.31 -3.83
C GLN A 297 37.78 28.49 -2.90
N LYS A 298 37.24 28.21 -1.71
CA LYS A 298 36.94 29.24 -0.71
C LYS A 298 38.21 29.89 -0.16
N GLU A 299 39.25 29.09 0.14
CA GLU A 299 40.54 29.59 0.61
C GLU A 299 41.25 30.45 -0.45
N VAL A 300 41.26 30.00 -1.71
CA VAL A 300 41.83 30.78 -2.82
C VAL A 300 41.12 32.12 -2.97
N ARG A 301 39.79 32.16 -2.86
CA ARG A 301 39.02 33.43 -2.90
C ARG A 301 39.37 34.36 -1.73
N ALA A 302 39.58 33.81 -0.53
CA ALA A 302 39.99 34.59 0.64
C ALA A 302 41.38 35.21 0.45
N LEU A 303 42.36 34.43 -0.03
CA LEU A 303 43.71 34.90 -0.32
C LEU A 303 43.72 35.96 -1.43
N GLN A 304 42.93 35.78 -2.49
CA GLN A 304 42.78 36.78 -3.55
C GLN A 304 42.25 38.12 -3.00
N LEU A 305 41.32 38.08 -2.05
CA LEU A 305 40.78 39.27 -1.40
C LEU A 305 41.85 39.96 -0.54
N GLU A 306 42.65 39.21 0.19
CA GLU A 306 43.73 39.72 1.03
C GLU A 306 44.86 40.34 0.19
N VAL A 307 45.28 39.67 -0.88
CA VAL A 307 46.24 40.21 -1.86
C VAL A 307 45.70 41.49 -2.50
N MET A 308 44.40 41.58 -2.81
CA MET A 308 43.80 42.82 -3.30
C MET A 308 43.85 43.96 -2.27
N LYS A 309 43.64 43.67 -0.99
CA LYS A 309 43.77 44.66 0.09
C LYS A 309 45.21 45.15 0.22
N LEU A 310 46.18 44.22 0.27
CA LEU A 310 47.61 44.55 0.35
C LEU A 310 48.07 45.37 -0.85
N LYS A 311 47.64 45.02 -2.08
CA LYS A 311 47.94 45.81 -3.28
C LYS A 311 47.41 47.26 -3.18
N LYS A 312 46.21 47.45 -2.61
CA LYS A 312 45.65 48.79 -2.38
C LYS A 312 46.44 49.57 -1.33
N GLU A 313 46.89 48.93 -0.25
CA GLU A 313 47.71 49.58 0.77
C GLU A 313 49.10 49.97 0.25
N VAL A 314 49.78 49.07 -0.47
CA VAL A 314 51.06 49.37 -1.12
C VAL A 314 50.92 50.51 -2.14
N ALA A 315 49.83 50.57 -2.90
CA ALA A 315 49.57 51.67 -3.83
C ALA A 315 49.40 53.01 -3.11
N LYS A 316 48.75 53.03 -1.94
CA LYS A 316 48.64 54.23 -1.09
C LYS A 316 49.99 54.66 -0.51
N LEU A 317 50.82 53.71 -0.09
CA LEU A 317 52.16 53.98 0.45
C LEU A 317 53.15 54.50 -0.61
N LYS A 318 52.95 54.18 -1.90
CA LYS A 318 53.76 54.70 -3.02
C LYS A 318 53.32 56.08 -3.53
N GLN A 319 52.22 56.62 -3.02
CA GLN A 319 51.69 57.96 -3.37
C GLN A 319 52.08 59.04 -2.34
N HIS A 320 52.78 58.66 -1.28
CA HIS A 320 53.57 59.52 -0.40
C HIS A 320 55.05 59.32 -0.71
#